data_AF-A0A6I7QZX6-F1
#
_entry.id   AF-A0A6I7QZX6-F1
#
_cell.length_a   1.000
_cell.length_b   1.000
_cell.length_c   1.000
_cell.angle_alpha   90.00
_cell.angle_beta   90.00
_cell.angle_gamma   90.00
#
_symmetry.space_group_name_H-M   'P 1'
#
loop_
_entity.id
_entity.type
_entity.pdbx_description
1 polymer ?
#
loop_
_entity_poly.entity_id
_entity_poly.type
_entity_poly.pdbx_seq_one_letter_code
_entity_poly.pdbx_strand_id
1 'polypeptide(L)' 'MAVKVTLRHKKISKGRQSLYLDFYPAIPHPETGEPTRREFLGLYIFEKPKSPIDKKHKTETLKIAD' A
#
# COMPACT_ATOMS: atom_id res chain seq x y z
N MET A 1 -14.44 10.50 -16.84
CA MET A 1 -14.21 9.17 -16.21
C MET A 1 -13.31 9.41 -15.01
N ALA A 2 -13.76 9.10 -13.78
CA ALA A 2 -12.95 9.33 -12.58
C ALA A 2 -12.14 8.07 -12.27
N VAL A 3 -10.86 8.22 -11.96
CA VAL A 3 -10.00 7.11 -11.49
C VAL A 3 -10.33 6.86 -10.03
N LYS A 4 -10.73 5.64 -9.69
CA LYS A 4 -10.88 5.22 -8.29
C LYS A 4 -9.53 4.79 -7.76
N VAL A 5 -9.10 5.43 -6.67
CA VAL A 5 -7.89 5.08 -5.94
C VAL A 5 -8.30 4.34 -4.67
N THR A 6 -7.65 3.23 -4.35
CA THR A 6 -7.94 2.47 -3.12
C THR A 6 -6.66 1.92 -2.53
N LEU A 7 -6.40 2.22 -1.25
CA LEU A 7 -5.32 1.62 -0.49
C LEU A 7 -5.59 0.12 -0.26
N ARG A 8 -4.65 -0.72 -0.68
CA ARG A 8 -4.73 -2.18 -0.53
C ARG A 8 -3.47 -2.74 0.10
N HIS A 9 -3.59 -3.97 0.57
CA HIS A 9 -2.54 -4.69 1.28
C HIS A 9 -2.22 -5.98 0.53
N LYS A 10 -0.93 -6.29 0.35
CA LYS A 10 -0.46 -7.55 -0.24
C LYS A 10 0.46 -8.26 0.75
N LYS A 11 0.21 -9.54 1.04
CA LYS A 11 1.13 -10.32 1.88
C LYS A 11 2.50 -10.41 1.22
N ILE A 12 3.54 -10.19 2.01
CA ILE A 12 4.94 -10.33 1.64
C ILE A 12 5.65 -11.26 2.66
N SER A 13 6.95 -11.47 2.50
CA SER A 13 7.74 -12.33 3.38
C SER A 13 7.80 -11.81 4.83
N LYS A 14 8.20 -12.69 5.75
CA LYS A 14 8.43 -12.37 7.19
C LYS A 14 7.18 -11.87 7.94
N GLY A 15 5.98 -12.31 7.54
CA GLY A 15 4.73 -11.96 8.23
C GLY A 15 4.33 -10.49 8.09
N ARG A 16 4.74 -9.85 6.99
CA ARG A 16 4.46 -8.45 6.67
C ARG A 16 3.46 -8.36 5.53
N GLN A 17 2.77 -7.23 5.43
CA GLN A 17 1.92 -6.87 4.29
C GLN A 17 2.39 -5.53 3.75
N SER A 18 2.69 -5.48 2.45
CA SER A 18 3.05 -4.24 1.77
C SER A 18 1.78 -3.48 1.36
N LEU A 19 1.84 -2.16 1.47
CA LEU A 19 0.79 -1.25 1.06
C LEU A 19 0.99 -0.81 -0.39
N TYR A 20 -0.11 -0.78 -1.15
CA TYR A 20 -0.11 -0.30 -2.52
C TYR A 20 -1.43 0.40 -2.84
N LEU A 21 -1.37 1.37 -3.76
CA LEU A 21 -2.55 2.01 -4.33
C LEU A 21 -3.02 1.19 -5.54
N ASP A 22 -4.32 0.87 -5.60
CA ASP A 22 -4.96 0.27 -6.77
C ASP A 22 -5.76 1.36 -7.51
N PHE A 23 -5.41 1.60 -8.78
CA PHE A 23 -6.03 2.57 -9.67
C PHE A 23 -6.96 1.85 -10.65
N TYR A 24 -8.25 2.22 -10.65
CA TYR A 24 -9.22 1.65 -11.59
C TYR A 24 -10.06 2.75 -12.26
N PRO A 25 -9.97 2.92 -13.61
CA PRO A 25 -9.07 2.21 -14.54
C PRO A 25 -7.59 2.55 -14.31
N ALA A 26 -6.69 1.81 -14.97
CA ALA A 26 -5.24 2.04 -14.87
C ALA A 26 -4.86 3.47 -15.31
N ILE A 27 -3.84 4.05 -14.68
CA ILE A 27 -3.31 5.38 -14.98
C ILE A 27 -1.94 5.28 -15.67
N PRO A 28 -1.56 6.20 -16.56
CA PRO A 28 -0.21 6.22 -17.12
C PRO A 28 0.83 6.46 -16.01
N HIS A 29 1.90 5.65 -16.00
CA HIS A 29 3.02 5.85 -15.09
C HIS A 29 3.71 7.18 -15.40
N PRO A 30 4.08 8.00 -14.39
CA PRO A 30 4.67 9.32 -14.63
C PRO A 30 5.99 9.28 -15.40
N GLU A 31 6.78 8.20 -15.24
CA GLU A 31 8.09 8.07 -15.90
C GLU A 31 8.05 7.33 -17.24
N THR A 32 7.25 6.26 -17.36
CA THR A 32 7.26 5.38 -18.55
C THR A 32 6.09 5.64 -19.49
N GLY A 33 5.04 6.32 -19.00
CA GLY A 33 3.78 6.50 -19.73
C GLY A 33 2.94 5.22 -19.86
N GLU A 34 3.45 4.07 -19.41
CA GLU A 34 2.74 2.79 -19.52
C GLU A 34 1.58 2.71 -18.52
N PRO A 35 0.44 2.10 -18.89
CA PRO A 35 -0.71 1.98 -18.00
C PRO A 35 -0.37 1.11 -16.79
N THR A 36 -0.40 1.74 -15.62
CA THR A 36 -0.13 1.15 -14.32
C THR A 36 -1.40 1.09 -13.48
N ARG A 37 -1.71 -0.11 -12.99
CA ARG A 37 -2.85 -0.34 -12.10
C ARG A 37 -2.48 -0.27 -10.62
N ARG A 38 -1.22 -0.56 -10.28
CA ARG A 38 -0.78 -0.72 -8.89
C ARG A 38 0.53 0.01 -8.65
N GLU A 39 0.57 0.80 -7.59
CA GLU A 39 1.80 1.48 -7.17
C GLU A 39 2.11 1.12 -5.72
N PHE A 40 3.29 0.56 -5.48
CA PHE A 40 3.72 0.13 -4.15
C PHE A 40 4.34 1.30 -3.40
N LEU A 41 3.85 1.56 -2.19
CA LEU A 41 4.27 2.72 -1.39
C LEU A 41 5.62 2.52 -0.68
N GLY A 42 6.25 1.34 -0.80
CA GLY A 42 7.41 0.96 0.01
C GLY A 42 7.11 0.75 1.51
N LEU A 43 5.88 1.04 1.94
CA LEU A 43 5.39 0.85 3.30
C LEU A 43 4.97 -0.60 3.55
N TYR A 44 5.12 -1.05 4.80
CA TYR A 44 4.63 -2.35 5.24
C TYR A 44 4.08 -2.31 6.67
N ILE A 45 3.13 -3.20 6.93
CA ILE A 45 2.56 -3.46 8.25
C ILE A 45 2.82 -4.92 8.64
N PHE A 46 2.86 -5.22 9.93
CA PHE A 46 2.92 -6.60 10.41
C PHE A 46 1.52 -7.22 10.41
N GLU A 47 1.39 -8.44 9.88
CA GLU A 47 0.11 -9.17 9.81
C GLU A 47 -0.38 -9.53 11.23
N LYS A 48 0.54 -9.90 12.11
CA LYS A 48 0.30 -10.19 13.53
C LYS A 48 1.28 -9.38 14.38
N PRO A 49 0.93 -8.14 14.79
CA PRO A 49 1.79 -7.34 15.65
C PRO A 49 1.92 -8.02 17.03
N LYS A 50 3.15 -8.34 17.44
CA LYS A 50 3.42 -9.04 18.72
C LYS A 50 3.76 -8.06 19.83
N SER A 51 4.41 -6.95 19.50
CA SER A 51 4.83 -5.90 20.42
C SER A 51 3.88 -4.69 20.38
N PRO A 52 3.75 -3.92 21.48
CA PRO A 52 3.10 -2.61 21.46
C PRO A 52 3.69 -1.67 20.40
N ILE A 53 5.00 -1.80 20.15
CA ILE A 53 5.71 -1.05 19.09
C ILE A 53 5.16 -1.40 17.71
N ASP A 54 4.92 -2.69 17.44
CA ASP A 54 4.37 -3.14 16.15
C ASP A 54 2.94 -2.61 15.94
N LYS A 55 2.15 -2.53 17.01
CA LYS A 55 0.79 -1.96 16.97
C LYS A 55 0.85 -0.47 16.64
N LYS A 56 1.73 0.28 17.29
CA LYS A 56 1.96 1.71 17.04
C LYS A 56 2.42 1.94 15.59
N HIS A 57 3.39 1.16 15.13
CA HIS A 57 3.88 1.18 13.75
C HIS A 57 2.75 0.97 12.74
N LYS A 58 1.87 -0.01 12.96
CA LYS A 58 0.70 -0.26 12.09
C LYS A 58 -0.22 0.96 12.02
N THR A 59 -0.56 1.55 13.16
CA THR A 59 -1.43 2.74 13.19
C THR A 59 -0.81 3.95 12.52
N GLU A 60 0.49 4.19 12.71
CA GLU A 60 1.21 5.31 12.09
C GLU A 60 1.32 5.10 10.57
N THR A 61 1.68 3.89 10.14
CA THR A 61 1.81 3.56 8.72
C THR A 61 0.48 3.70 7.97
N LEU A 62 -0.64 3.30 8.59
CA LEU A 62 -1.97 3.47 8.01
C LEU A 62 -2.40 4.93 7.93
N LYS A 63 -2.06 5.75 8.95
CA LYS A 63 -2.34 7.20 8.92
C LYS A 63 -1.54 7.96 7.87
N ILE A 64 -0.32 7.52 7.57
CA ILE A 64 0.51 8.12 6.51
C ILE A 64 -0.05 7.80 5.11
N ALA A 65 -0.79 6.69 5.00
CA ALA A 65 -1.33 6.20 3.73
C ALA A 65 -2.80 6.62 3.47
N ASP A 66 -3.41 7.37 4.39
CA ASP A 66 -4.75 7.98 4.28
C ASP A 66 -4.65 9.40 3.71
#